data_AF-A0A6A7FW37-F1
#
_entry.id   AF-A0A6A7FW37-F1
#
_cell.length_a   1.000
_cell.length_b   1.000
_cell.length_c   1.000
_cell.angle_alpha   90.00
_cell.angle_beta   90.00
_cell.angle_gamma   90.00
#
_symmetry.space_group_name_H-M   'P 1'
#
loop_
_entity.id
_entity.type
_entity.pdbx_description
1 polymer ?
#
loop_
_entity_poly.entity_id
_entity_poly.type
_entity_poly.pdbx_seq_one_letter_code
_entity_poly.pdbx_strand_id
1 'polypeptide(L)'
;KEKMFSVALEEFIPGTALYNAVAEAYGDYNLGKGYYGEAGLLYERAGQKQESLEAFKQQGSWRKVFILAAQLNYSRSEMSDLYASTIEVLKEKKMFAEAAVIYKDYLNNYEDTVECLTLAHSWDDAIRVSYQCGRLDLIETNVQPELLKQFTSTENEIEDMSATFTALCSRLVLVRENMEKEHQNMLDGTGEVQLDGDMYCDTSTVTGMSHSRGSRSHTGTNVSGRTYRSAKNRKKLERKKHSTREGSSFEDLGLITELHSTMVRADALAEPVGQIVSTLYSFSKDDKAARLQTSLHNLFRLMESKEKVIWPVVDITETEESQQVYGAHMSTTEMIMARQGVTVTGVGHGGESSRHFKRMMELPSTHRQAPKPLRPANWALGFLQKKNKS
;
A
#
# COMPACT_ATOMS: atom_id res chain seq x y z
N LYS A 1 -18.03 32.02 -2.76
CA LYS A 1 -17.80 32.03 -1.29
C LYS A 1 -18.71 31.03 -0.55
N GLU A 2 -19.66 30.39 -1.22
CA GLU A 2 -20.20 29.09 -0.82
C GLU A 2 -20.10 28.17 -2.05
N LYS A 3 -19.49 27.00 -1.89
CA LYS A 3 -19.24 26.06 -3.00
C LYS A 3 -20.46 25.16 -3.17
N MET A 4 -21.56 25.76 -3.64
CA MET A 4 -22.82 25.05 -3.87
C MET A 4 -22.97 24.60 -5.33
N PHE A 5 -21.86 24.39 -6.05
CA PHE A 5 -21.92 24.03 -7.47
C PHE A 5 -22.73 22.75 -7.72
N SER A 6 -22.56 21.72 -6.88
CA SER A 6 -23.32 20.48 -6.99
C SER A 6 -24.82 20.69 -6.79
N VAL A 7 -25.20 21.46 -5.76
CA VAL A 7 -26.60 21.79 -5.45
C VAL A 7 -27.20 22.63 -6.58
N ALA A 8 -26.45 23.60 -7.10
CA ALA A 8 -26.90 24.42 -8.23
C ALA A 8 -27.13 23.58 -9.50
N LEU A 9 -26.28 22.58 -9.78
CA LEU A 9 -26.50 21.66 -10.91
C LEU A 9 -27.71 20.72 -10.72
N GLU A 10 -28.13 20.46 -9.48
CA GLU A 10 -29.36 19.69 -9.18
C GLU A 10 -30.63 20.52 -9.38
N GLU A 11 -30.58 21.82 -9.06
CA GLU A 11 -31.72 22.74 -9.18
C GLU A 11 -31.99 23.17 -10.63
N PHE A 12 -30.95 23.30 -11.46
CA PHE A 12 -31.11 23.73 -12.85
C PHE A 12 -31.33 22.55 -13.80
N ILE A 13 -32.28 22.71 -14.73
CA ILE A 13 -32.56 21.72 -15.77
C ILE A 13 -31.35 21.65 -16.73
N PRO A 14 -30.81 20.45 -17.02
CA PRO A 14 -29.73 20.27 -17.98
C PRO A 14 -30.04 20.87 -19.36
N GLY A 15 -29.06 21.54 -19.95
CA GLY A 15 -29.17 22.18 -21.28
C GLY A 15 -29.75 23.60 -21.26
N THR A 16 -30.13 24.13 -20.09
CA THR A 16 -30.47 25.55 -19.95
C THR A 16 -29.22 26.42 -19.89
N ALA A 17 -29.33 27.70 -20.28
CA ALA A 17 -28.21 28.64 -20.23
C ALA A 17 -27.63 28.79 -18.81
N LEU A 18 -28.49 28.77 -17.78
CA LEU A 18 -28.07 28.83 -16.38
C LEU A 18 -27.32 27.56 -15.95
N TYR A 19 -27.80 26.38 -16.35
CA TYR A 19 -27.08 25.13 -16.10
C TYR A 19 -25.68 25.14 -16.72
N ASN A 20 -25.57 25.60 -17.97
CA ASN A 20 -24.29 25.64 -18.68
C ASN A 20 -23.32 26.62 -18.01
N ALA A 21 -23.78 27.80 -17.60
CA ALA A 21 -22.95 28.78 -16.90
C ALA A 21 -22.45 28.26 -15.53
N VAL A 22 -23.29 27.54 -14.80
CA VAL A 22 -22.88 26.89 -13.54
C VAL A 22 -21.89 25.76 -13.79
N ALA A 23 -22.12 24.95 -14.82
CA ALA A 23 -21.23 23.86 -15.21
C ALA A 23 -19.85 24.39 -15.63
N GLU A 24 -19.80 25.46 -16.42
CA GLU A 24 -18.56 26.15 -16.83
C GLU A 24 -17.79 26.69 -15.60
N ALA A 25 -18.45 27.45 -14.73
CA ALA A 25 -17.82 27.99 -13.52
C ALA A 25 -17.33 26.88 -12.56
N TYR A 26 -18.03 25.75 -12.52
CA TYR A 26 -17.58 24.59 -11.76
C TYR A 26 -16.40 23.89 -12.45
N GLY A 27 -16.40 23.84 -13.79
CA GLY A 27 -15.28 23.39 -14.60
C GLY A 27 -14.01 24.18 -14.27
N ASP A 28 -14.07 25.50 -14.29
CA ASP A 28 -12.94 26.40 -13.97
C ASP A 28 -12.43 26.17 -12.54
N TYR A 29 -13.35 26.00 -11.60
CA TYR A 29 -13.00 25.70 -10.21
C TYR A 29 -12.26 24.37 -10.09
N ASN A 30 -12.71 23.32 -10.79
CA ASN A 30 -12.08 22.01 -10.80
C ASN A 30 -10.74 22.02 -11.54
N LEU A 31 -10.63 22.79 -12.64
CA LEU A 31 -9.39 23.00 -13.37
C LEU A 31 -8.33 23.63 -12.46
N GLY A 32 -8.69 24.68 -11.71
CA GLY A 32 -7.81 25.31 -10.71
C GLY A 32 -7.43 24.40 -9.53
N LYS A 33 -8.08 23.24 -9.37
CA LYS A 33 -7.73 22.20 -8.39
C LYS A 33 -6.94 21.04 -8.97
N GLY A 34 -6.72 21.02 -10.29
CA GLY A 34 -6.08 19.90 -10.99
C GLY A 34 -7.01 18.72 -11.21
N TYR A 35 -8.33 18.87 -11.03
CA TYR A 35 -9.32 17.82 -11.32
C TYR A 35 -9.73 17.87 -12.79
N TYR A 36 -8.75 17.63 -13.67
CA TYR A 36 -8.91 17.75 -15.12
C TYR A 36 -10.02 16.88 -15.71
N GLY A 37 -10.21 15.66 -15.19
CA GLY A 37 -11.24 14.74 -15.68
C GLY A 37 -12.66 15.21 -15.37
N GLU A 38 -12.90 15.75 -14.17
CA GLU A 38 -14.20 16.32 -13.82
C GLU A 38 -14.44 17.64 -14.55
N ALA A 39 -13.42 18.49 -14.66
CA ALA A 39 -13.50 19.74 -15.41
C ALA A 39 -13.89 19.49 -16.88
N GLY A 40 -13.24 18.52 -17.54
CA GLY A 40 -13.57 18.15 -18.92
C GLY A 40 -15.02 17.71 -19.11
N LEU A 41 -15.57 16.93 -18.17
CA LEU A 41 -16.98 16.50 -18.21
C LEU A 41 -17.95 17.67 -18.00
N LEU A 42 -17.61 18.61 -17.11
CA LEU A 42 -18.42 19.80 -16.86
C LEU A 42 -18.43 20.74 -18.06
N TYR A 43 -17.27 20.97 -18.69
CA TYR A 43 -17.19 21.75 -19.93
C TYR A 43 -17.95 21.10 -21.08
N GLU A 44 -17.87 19.77 -21.23
CA GLU A 44 -18.64 19.04 -22.24
C GLU A 44 -20.16 19.24 -22.04
N ARG A 45 -20.63 19.17 -20.79
CA ARG A 45 -22.03 19.46 -20.43
C ARG A 45 -22.42 20.91 -20.65
N ALA A 46 -21.49 21.85 -20.46
CA ALA A 46 -21.71 23.27 -20.75
C ALA A 46 -21.71 23.59 -22.25
N GLY A 47 -21.32 22.63 -23.11
CA GLY A 47 -21.14 22.84 -24.55
C GLY A 47 -19.79 23.46 -24.94
N GLN A 48 -18.90 23.67 -23.96
CA GLN A 48 -17.57 24.24 -24.11
C GLN A 48 -16.57 23.15 -24.54
N LYS A 49 -16.66 22.76 -25.81
CA LYS A 49 -15.90 21.62 -26.35
C LYS A 49 -14.39 21.84 -26.38
N GLN A 50 -13.92 23.07 -26.61
CA GLN A 50 -12.49 23.38 -26.72
C GLN A 50 -11.82 23.29 -25.34
N GLU A 51 -12.46 23.85 -24.31
CA GLU A 51 -12.04 23.82 -22.92
C GLU A 51 -12.08 22.39 -22.37
N SER A 52 -13.11 21.62 -22.75
CA SER A 52 -13.21 20.20 -22.45
C SER A 52 -12.04 19.39 -23.03
N LEU A 53 -11.68 19.68 -24.29
CA LEU A 53 -10.58 19.03 -24.98
C LEU A 53 -9.25 19.27 -24.26
N GLU A 54 -8.94 20.53 -23.92
CA GLU A 54 -7.72 20.88 -23.19
C GLU A 54 -7.68 20.23 -21.81
N ALA A 55 -8.81 20.22 -21.08
CA ALA A 55 -8.89 19.54 -19.79
C ALA A 55 -8.63 18.02 -19.92
N PHE A 56 -9.24 17.34 -20.89
CA PHE A 56 -8.99 15.91 -21.10
C PHE A 56 -7.58 15.60 -21.59
N LYS A 57 -6.97 16.50 -22.38
CA LYS A 57 -5.57 16.38 -22.78
C LYS A 57 -4.67 16.44 -21.55
N GLN A 58 -4.86 17.43 -20.67
CA GLN A 58 -4.12 17.53 -19.41
C GLN A 58 -4.38 16.36 -18.45
N GLN A 59 -5.53 15.70 -18.55
CA GLN A 59 -5.76 14.45 -17.83
C GLN A 59 -4.90 13.28 -18.37
N GLY A 60 -4.64 13.24 -19.69
CA GLY A 60 -4.09 12.08 -20.40
C GLY A 60 -5.17 11.22 -21.10
N SER A 61 -6.41 11.71 -21.18
CA SER A 61 -7.56 11.00 -21.76
C SER A 61 -7.62 11.14 -23.28
N TRP A 62 -6.59 10.68 -23.99
CA TRP A 62 -6.40 10.90 -25.44
C TRP A 62 -7.60 10.48 -26.30
N ARG A 63 -8.32 9.42 -25.93
CA ARG A 63 -9.53 8.98 -26.65
C ARG A 63 -10.60 10.07 -26.65
N LYS A 64 -10.84 10.72 -25.51
CA LYS A 64 -11.81 11.81 -25.39
C LYS A 64 -11.35 13.04 -26.16
N VAL A 65 -10.06 13.34 -26.13
CA VAL A 65 -9.44 14.42 -26.90
C VAL A 65 -9.73 14.24 -28.39
N PHE A 66 -9.52 13.03 -28.94
CA PHE A 66 -9.75 12.78 -30.36
C PHE A 66 -11.24 12.77 -30.74
N ILE A 67 -12.12 12.28 -29.85
CA ILE A 67 -13.57 12.37 -30.04
C ILE A 67 -14.01 13.84 -30.11
N LEU A 68 -13.53 14.69 -29.21
CA LEU A 68 -13.87 16.12 -29.20
C LEU A 68 -13.30 16.85 -30.41
N ALA A 69 -12.06 16.54 -30.81
CA ALA A 69 -11.45 17.11 -32.02
C ALA A 69 -12.24 16.74 -33.28
N ALA A 70 -12.73 15.50 -33.36
CA ALA A 70 -13.62 15.08 -34.45
C ALA A 70 -14.96 15.85 -34.41
N GLN A 71 -15.56 16.05 -33.23
CA GLN A 71 -16.78 16.86 -33.09
C GLN A 71 -16.58 18.35 -33.41
N LEU A 72 -15.36 18.87 -33.27
CA LEU A 72 -14.95 20.22 -33.63
C LEU A 72 -14.52 20.34 -35.10
N ASN A 73 -14.54 19.25 -35.87
CA ASN A 73 -14.17 19.17 -37.28
C ASN A 73 -12.73 19.65 -37.56
N TYR A 74 -11.78 19.24 -36.71
CA TYR A 74 -10.36 19.55 -36.91
C TYR A 74 -9.89 19.07 -38.28
N SER A 75 -9.15 19.92 -38.98
CA SER A 75 -8.47 19.60 -40.23
C SER A 75 -7.36 18.58 -40.01
N ARG A 76 -6.84 18.01 -41.10
CA ARG A 76 -5.75 17.02 -41.03
C ARG A 76 -4.48 17.58 -40.39
N SER A 77 -4.15 18.85 -40.64
CA SER A 77 -3.00 19.51 -40.00
C SER A 77 -3.23 19.70 -38.51
N GLU A 78 -4.40 20.20 -38.10
CA GLU A 78 -4.73 20.39 -36.68
C GLU A 78 -4.75 19.06 -35.92
N MET A 79 -5.24 17.98 -36.54
CA MET A 79 -5.17 16.64 -35.97
C MET A 79 -3.73 16.16 -35.78
N SER A 80 -2.82 16.44 -36.73
CA SER A 80 -1.40 16.08 -36.61
C SER A 80 -0.73 16.78 -35.43
N ASP A 81 -0.97 18.08 -35.25
CA ASP A 81 -0.44 18.87 -34.13
C ASP A 81 -1.06 18.41 -32.80
N LEU A 82 -2.34 18.03 -32.82
CA LEU A 82 -3.01 17.47 -31.66
C LEU A 82 -2.42 16.12 -31.24
N TYR A 83 -2.08 15.24 -32.20
CA TYR A 83 -1.42 13.96 -31.91
C TYR A 83 -0.07 14.19 -31.24
N ALA A 84 0.79 15.03 -31.84
CA ALA A 84 2.12 15.33 -31.29
C ALA A 84 2.03 15.89 -29.87
N SER A 85 1.19 16.91 -29.66
CA SER A 85 1.05 17.53 -28.35
C SER A 85 0.35 16.64 -27.30
N THR A 86 -0.50 15.70 -27.72
CA THR A 86 -1.09 14.70 -26.80
C THR A 86 -0.07 13.66 -26.39
N ILE A 87 0.78 13.22 -27.32
CA ILE A 87 1.88 12.28 -27.04
C ILE A 87 2.85 12.86 -26.01
N GLU A 88 3.23 14.13 -26.14
CA GLU A 88 4.10 14.81 -25.17
C GLU A 88 3.54 14.72 -23.74
N VAL A 89 2.25 15.07 -23.56
CA VAL A 89 1.58 14.98 -22.26
C VAL A 89 1.52 13.54 -21.73
N LEU A 90 1.30 12.55 -22.60
CA LEU A 90 1.31 11.14 -22.20
C LEU A 90 2.71 10.69 -21.77
N LYS A 91 3.77 11.08 -22.48
CA LYS A 91 5.17 10.78 -22.12
C LYS A 91 5.56 11.42 -20.79
N GLU A 92 5.19 12.68 -20.56
CA GLU A 92 5.42 13.37 -19.28
C GLU A 92 4.76 12.64 -18.10
N LYS A 93 3.57 12.05 -18.34
CA LYS A 93 2.84 11.24 -17.37
C LYS A 93 3.29 9.78 -17.28
N LYS A 94 4.31 9.38 -18.06
CA LYS A 94 4.79 7.99 -18.18
C LYS A 94 3.75 7.00 -18.71
N MET A 95 2.74 7.50 -19.43
CA MET A 95 1.71 6.70 -20.11
C MET A 95 2.22 6.26 -21.49
N PHE A 96 3.31 5.51 -21.51
CA PHE A 96 4.03 5.16 -22.74
C PHE A 96 3.26 4.16 -23.62
N ALA A 97 2.48 3.25 -23.01
CA ALA A 97 1.65 2.31 -23.76
C ALA A 97 0.57 3.04 -24.59
N GLU A 98 -0.04 4.07 -24.02
CA GLU A 98 -1.02 4.92 -24.68
C GLU A 98 -0.38 5.77 -25.78
N ALA A 99 0.80 6.33 -25.53
CA ALA A 99 1.54 7.08 -26.55
C ALA A 99 1.91 6.18 -27.75
N ALA A 100 2.32 4.93 -27.50
CA ALA A 100 2.64 3.96 -28.54
C ALA A 100 1.44 3.68 -29.45
N VAL A 101 0.21 3.61 -28.91
CA VAL A 101 -1.01 3.46 -29.71
C VAL A 101 -1.20 4.63 -30.66
N ILE A 102 -0.95 5.86 -30.20
CA ILE A 102 -1.09 7.04 -31.06
C ILE A 102 -0.04 7.02 -32.18
N TYR A 103 1.23 6.75 -31.85
CA TYR A 103 2.30 6.63 -32.84
C TYR A 103 1.99 5.58 -33.90
N LYS A 104 1.49 4.41 -33.49
CA LYS A 104 1.20 3.30 -34.40
C LYS A 104 -0.03 3.56 -35.26
N ASP A 105 -1.17 3.81 -34.62
CA ASP A 105 -2.48 3.73 -35.29
C ASP A 105 -2.82 5.04 -36.02
N TYR A 106 -2.28 6.17 -35.57
CA TYR A 106 -2.60 7.49 -36.12
C TYR A 106 -1.46 8.14 -36.89
N LEU A 107 -0.20 7.94 -36.46
CA LEU A 107 0.97 8.50 -37.11
C LEU A 107 1.74 7.50 -38.00
N ASN A 108 1.43 6.21 -37.89
CA ASN A 108 2.14 5.12 -38.59
C ASN A 108 3.68 5.19 -38.39
N ASN A 109 4.13 5.67 -37.22
CA ASN A 109 5.53 5.76 -36.85
C ASN A 109 5.92 4.58 -35.96
N TYR A 110 6.48 3.54 -36.58
CA TYR A 110 6.82 2.30 -35.90
C TYR A 110 8.07 2.41 -35.01
N GLU A 111 9.02 3.29 -35.33
CA GLU A 111 10.25 3.46 -34.52
C GLU A 111 9.90 4.01 -33.13
N ASP A 112 9.16 5.13 -33.10
CA ASP A 112 8.70 5.72 -31.84
C ASP A 112 7.71 4.81 -31.10
N THR A 113 6.93 3.99 -31.83
CA THR A 113 6.05 2.98 -31.24
C THR A 113 6.86 1.95 -30.46
N VAL A 114 7.93 1.40 -31.05
CA VAL A 114 8.79 0.39 -30.40
C VAL A 114 9.51 1.01 -29.20
N GLU A 115 10.01 2.24 -29.32
CA GLU A 115 10.61 2.96 -28.18
C GLU A 115 9.61 3.11 -27.02
N CYS A 116 8.40 3.60 -27.30
CA CYS A 116 7.38 3.78 -26.26
C CYS A 116 6.93 2.45 -25.63
N LEU A 117 6.75 1.39 -26.42
CA LEU A 117 6.42 0.05 -25.89
C LEU A 117 7.53 -0.51 -25.00
N THR A 118 8.79 -0.26 -25.37
CA THR A 118 9.96 -0.65 -24.59
C THR A 118 9.99 0.09 -23.25
N LEU A 119 9.73 1.40 -23.24
CA LEU A 119 9.61 2.21 -22.02
C LEU A 119 8.39 1.84 -21.18
N ALA A 120 7.34 1.31 -21.79
CA ALA A 120 6.16 0.75 -21.11
C ALA A 120 6.39 -0.67 -20.57
N HIS A 121 7.57 -1.27 -20.79
CA HIS A 121 7.89 -2.66 -20.49
C HIS A 121 6.96 -3.69 -21.18
N SER A 122 6.30 -3.30 -22.28
CA SER A 122 5.51 -4.24 -23.10
C SER A 122 6.42 -4.92 -24.13
N TRP A 123 7.28 -5.82 -23.65
CA TRP A 123 8.35 -6.43 -24.43
C TRP A 123 7.83 -7.20 -25.65
N ASP A 124 6.81 -8.05 -25.45
CA ASP A 124 6.25 -8.89 -26.51
C ASP A 124 5.62 -8.03 -27.62
N ASP A 125 4.95 -6.93 -27.27
CA ASP A 125 4.39 -6.01 -28.27
C ASP A 125 5.49 -5.23 -28.99
N ALA A 126 6.53 -4.77 -28.30
CA ALA A 126 7.67 -4.09 -28.92
C ALA A 126 8.35 -5.01 -29.95
N ILE A 127 8.58 -6.28 -29.60
CA ILE A 127 9.14 -7.30 -30.48
C ILE A 127 8.19 -7.56 -31.66
N ARG A 128 6.90 -7.82 -31.39
CA ARG A 128 5.88 -8.08 -32.42
C ARG A 128 5.79 -6.93 -33.43
N VAL A 129 5.80 -5.68 -32.96
CA VAL A 129 5.77 -4.49 -33.83
C VAL A 129 7.06 -4.38 -34.66
N SER A 130 8.23 -4.69 -34.07
CA SER A 130 9.50 -4.71 -34.80
C SER A 130 9.50 -5.72 -35.95
N TYR A 131 8.92 -6.91 -35.73
CA TYR A 131 8.69 -7.89 -36.81
C TYR A 131 7.67 -7.37 -37.83
N GLN A 132 6.59 -6.74 -37.38
CA GLN A 132 5.53 -6.21 -38.25
C GLN A 132 6.05 -5.13 -39.22
N CYS A 133 6.96 -4.26 -38.78
CA CYS A 133 7.55 -3.22 -39.62
C CYS A 133 8.83 -3.66 -40.36
N GLY A 134 9.28 -4.90 -40.17
CA GLY A 134 10.48 -5.44 -40.81
C GLY A 134 11.81 -4.84 -40.32
N ARG A 135 11.80 -4.17 -39.16
CA ARG A 135 12.97 -3.49 -38.57
C ARG A 135 13.43 -4.20 -37.31
N LEU A 136 14.08 -5.35 -37.50
CA LEU A 136 14.59 -6.18 -36.41
C LEU A 136 15.77 -5.52 -35.69
N ASP A 137 16.45 -4.58 -36.32
CA ASP A 137 17.50 -3.75 -35.73
C ASP A 137 17.01 -3.03 -34.46
N LEU A 138 15.73 -2.61 -34.42
CA LEU A 138 15.13 -1.96 -33.25
C LEU A 138 15.10 -2.85 -32.00
N ILE A 139 15.07 -4.17 -32.20
CA ILE A 139 15.14 -5.13 -31.09
C ILE A 139 16.53 -5.05 -30.43
N GLU A 140 17.59 -4.98 -31.23
CA GLU A 140 18.97 -4.93 -30.74
C GLU A 140 19.33 -3.54 -30.19
N THR A 141 18.83 -2.46 -30.81
CA THR A 141 19.17 -1.09 -30.42
C THR A 141 18.32 -0.54 -29.29
N ASN A 142 17.04 -0.93 -29.18
CA ASN A 142 16.10 -0.36 -28.22
C ASN A 142 15.67 -1.39 -27.17
N VAL A 143 15.12 -2.53 -27.61
CA VAL A 143 14.48 -3.50 -26.70
C VAL A 143 15.51 -4.19 -25.79
N GLN A 144 16.59 -4.74 -26.36
CA GLN A 144 17.57 -5.50 -25.59
C GLN A 144 18.34 -4.66 -24.56
N PRO A 145 18.82 -3.43 -24.87
CA PRO A 145 19.51 -2.60 -23.90
C PRO A 145 18.60 -2.20 -22.73
N GLU A 146 17.37 -1.79 -23.00
CA GLU A 146 16.44 -1.38 -21.96
C GLU A 146 15.98 -2.58 -21.12
N LEU A 147 15.76 -3.76 -21.72
CA LEU A 147 15.49 -5.00 -20.99
C LEU A 147 16.62 -5.34 -20.02
N LEU A 148 17.88 -5.19 -20.43
CA LEU A 148 19.04 -5.45 -19.57
C LEU A 148 19.17 -4.42 -18.43
N LYS A 149 18.83 -3.17 -18.71
CA LYS A 149 18.75 -2.11 -17.70
C LYS A 149 17.64 -2.39 -16.69
N GLN A 150 16.44 -2.75 -17.15
CA GLN A 150 15.32 -3.11 -16.29
C GLN A 150 15.63 -4.36 -15.46
N PHE A 151 16.25 -5.39 -16.06
CA PHE A 151 16.75 -6.56 -15.35
C PHE A 151 17.67 -6.17 -14.17
N THR A 152 18.64 -5.28 -14.41
CA THR A 152 19.60 -4.85 -13.39
C THR A 152 18.91 -4.03 -12.30
N SER A 153 17.98 -3.15 -12.69
CA SER A 153 17.18 -2.37 -11.74
C SER A 153 16.31 -3.26 -10.85
N THR A 154 15.63 -4.25 -11.42
CA THR A 154 14.76 -5.17 -10.67
C THR A 154 15.58 -6.12 -9.80
N GLU A 155 16.77 -6.55 -10.25
CA GLU A 155 17.69 -7.34 -9.42
C GLU A 155 18.11 -6.57 -8.16
N ASN A 156 18.55 -5.32 -8.33
CA ASN A 156 18.90 -4.46 -7.20
C ASN A 156 17.70 -4.20 -6.27
N GLU A 157 16.50 -3.99 -6.82
CA GLU A 157 15.28 -3.82 -6.03
C GLU A 157 14.97 -5.06 -5.17
N ILE A 158 15.15 -6.26 -5.71
CA ILE A 158 14.96 -7.52 -4.96
C ILE A 158 16.02 -7.64 -3.85
N GLU A 159 17.27 -7.30 -4.11
CA GLU A 159 18.36 -7.32 -3.13
C GLU A 159 18.12 -6.33 -1.99
N ASP A 160 17.77 -5.08 -2.32
CA ASP A 160 17.44 -4.04 -1.35
C ASP A 160 16.22 -4.42 -0.50
N MET A 161 15.21 -5.03 -1.12
CA MET A 161 14.02 -5.49 -0.42
C MET A 161 14.32 -6.65 0.53
N SER A 162 15.19 -7.57 0.12
CA SER A 162 15.68 -8.68 0.95
C SER A 162 16.46 -8.17 2.17
N ALA A 163 17.38 -7.23 1.97
CA ALA A 163 18.16 -6.61 3.04
C ALA A 163 17.25 -5.84 4.03
N THR A 164 16.34 -5.02 3.49
CA THR A 164 15.37 -4.25 4.29
C THR A 164 14.46 -5.17 5.10
N PHE A 165 13.91 -6.21 4.48
CA PHE A 165 13.04 -7.19 5.15
C PHE A 165 13.79 -7.90 6.30
N THR A 166 15.04 -8.30 6.06
CA THR A 166 15.87 -8.96 7.08
C THR A 166 16.17 -8.02 8.26
N ALA A 167 16.48 -6.75 7.99
CA ALA A 167 16.72 -5.75 9.02
C ALA A 167 15.46 -5.48 9.85
N LEU A 168 14.31 -5.31 9.20
CA LEU A 168 13.01 -5.12 9.86
C LEU A 168 12.63 -6.32 10.73
N CYS A 169 12.83 -7.54 10.25
CA CYS A 169 12.59 -8.76 11.03
C CYS A 169 13.49 -8.81 12.27
N SER A 170 14.78 -8.54 12.09
CA SER A 170 15.75 -8.55 13.19
C SER A 170 15.40 -7.50 14.25
N ARG A 171 14.99 -6.30 13.80
CA ARG A 171 14.54 -5.24 14.70
C ARG A 171 13.26 -5.62 15.45
N LEU A 172 12.29 -6.23 14.78
CA LEU A 172 11.05 -6.69 15.41
C LEU A 172 11.32 -7.69 16.53
N VAL A 173 12.23 -8.63 16.33
CA VAL A 173 12.64 -9.59 17.36
C VAL A 173 13.23 -8.85 18.57
N LEU A 174 14.17 -7.93 18.35
CA LEU A 174 14.78 -7.14 19.44
C LEU A 174 13.77 -6.27 20.20
N VAL A 175 12.83 -5.63 19.50
CA VAL A 175 11.78 -4.83 20.12
C VAL A 175 10.91 -5.70 21.02
N ARG A 176 10.51 -6.89 20.55
CA ARG A 176 9.72 -7.84 21.33
C ARG A 176 10.46 -8.34 22.57
N GLU A 177 11.75 -8.68 22.44
CA GLU A 177 12.58 -9.09 23.58
C GLU A 177 12.75 -7.96 24.61
N ASN A 178 12.95 -6.72 24.17
CA ASN A 178 13.10 -5.57 25.07
C ASN A 178 11.79 -5.28 25.82
N MET A 179 10.66 -5.32 25.12
CA MET A 179 9.35 -5.17 25.75
C MET A 179 9.08 -6.26 26.79
N GLU A 180 9.53 -7.49 26.54
CA GLU A 180 9.42 -8.58 27.51
C GLU A 180 10.30 -8.33 28.74
N LYS A 181 11.57 -7.91 28.54
CA LYS A 181 12.49 -7.58 29.65
C LYS A 181 11.97 -6.43 30.50
N GLU A 182 11.45 -5.37 29.88
CA GLU A 182 10.82 -4.26 30.58
C GLU A 182 9.63 -4.74 31.42
N HIS A 183 8.83 -5.65 30.87
CA HIS A 183 7.71 -6.23 31.60
C HIS A 183 8.17 -7.06 32.82
N GLN A 184 9.18 -7.92 32.67
CA GLN A 184 9.72 -8.71 33.79
C GLN A 184 10.30 -7.81 34.89
N ASN A 185 11.05 -6.76 34.52
CA ASN A 185 11.59 -5.81 35.49
C ASN A 185 10.48 -5.07 36.28
N MET A 186 9.34 -4.81 35.65
CA MET A 186 8.17 -4.21 36.30
C MET A 186 7.49 -5.18 37.28
N LEU A 187 7.45 -6.49 36.96
CA LEU A 187 6.95 -7.53 37.87
C LEU A 187 7.87 -7.72 39.08
N ASP A 188 9.19 -7.65 38.88
CA ASP A 188 10.22 -7.81 39.91
C ASP A 188 10.40 -6.55 40.78
N GLY A 189 9.65 -5.47 40.52
CA GLY A 189 9.68 -4.23 41.30
C GLY A 189 10.98 -3.43 41.18
N THR A 190 11.82 -3.74 40.19
CA THR A 190 13.12 -3.09 39.92
C THR A 190 13.04 -2.06 38.79
N GLY A 191 11.90 -1.98 38.09
CA GLY A 191 11.69 -1.04 36.99
C GLY A 191 11.37 0.39 37.43
N GLU A 192 12.05 1.37 36.83
CA GLU A 192 11.58 2.75 36.83
C GLU A 192 10.36 2.87 35.89
N VAL A 193 9.23 3.37 36.41
CA VAL A 193 8.02 3.56 35.60
C VAL A 193 8.26 4.72 34.64
N GLN A 194 8.72 4.43 33.42
CA GLN A 194 8.67 5.38 32.31
C GLN A 194 7.20 5.58 31.94
N LEU A 195 6.52 6.50 32.64
CA LEU A 195 5.13 6.87 32.39
C LEU A 195 5.04 7.60 31.04
N ASP A 196 5.06 6.86 29.93
CA ASP A 196 4.48 7.38 28.70
C ASP A 196 2.96 7.33 28.90
N GLY A 197 2.38 8.48 29.28
CA GLY A 197 0.99 8.61 29.74
C GLY A 197 -0.09 8.18 28.74
N ASP A 198 0.30 7.71 27.55
CA ASP A 198 -0.57 7.15 26.53
C ASP A 198 -0.86 5.64 26.72
N MET A 199 -0.11 4.90 27.56
CA MET A 199 -0.25 3.43 27.69
C MET A 199 -1.22 2.96 28.80
N TYR A 200 -1.59 3.81 29.76
CA TYR A 200 -2.25 3.36 31.01
C TYR A 200 -3.69 3.85 31.26
N CYS A 201 -4.44 4.26 30.24
CA CYS A 201 -5.81 4.76 30.46
C CYS A 201 -6.94 3.72 30.36
N ASP A 202 -6.69 2.45 30.04
CA ASP A 202 -7.78 1.50 29.73
C ASP A 202 -8.02 0.36 30.75
N THR A 203 -7.42 0.35 31.94
CA THR A 203 -7.76 -0.67 32.98
C THR A 203 -7.94 -0.20 34.41
N SER A 204 -7.74 1.08 34.75
CA SER A 204 -7.99 1.56 36.13
C SER A 204 -9.27 2.38 36.23
N THR A 205 -10.41 1.72 36.21
CA THR A 205 -11.63 2.27 36.85
C THR A 205 -12.34 1.14 37.58
N VAL A 206 -12.49 1.33 38.89
CA VAL A 206 -13.14 0.47 39.91
C VAL A 206 -12.15 -0.34 40.77
N THR A 207 -11.58 0.34 41.77
CA THR A 207 -11.91 0.14 43.20
C THR A 207 -11.18 1.21 43.98
N GLY A 208 -11.93 2.12 44.61
CA GLY A 208 -11.36 2.96 45.66
C GLY A 208 -11.00 2.09 46.85
N MET A 209 -9.78 2.24 47.38
CA MET A 209 -9.46 2.09 48.79
C MET A 209 -8.08 2.71 49.05
N SER A 210 -8.10 3.68 49.95
CA SER A 210 -7.00 4.51 50.42
C SER A 210 -5.89 3.70 51.09
N HIS A 211 -4.63 4.16 51.00
CA HIS A 211 -3.76 4.51 52.14
C HIS A 211 -2.31 4.80 51.69
N SER A 212 -1.93 6.08 51.63
CA SER A 212 -0.72 6.56 52.31
C SER A 212 -0.75 8.09 52.42
N ARG A 213 -0.34 8.57 53.59
CA ARG A 213 -0.37 9.96 54.04
C ARG A 213 0.85 10.70 53.52
N GLY A 214 0.67 11.87 52.92
CA GLY A 214 1.76 12.77 52.55
C GLY A 214 1.22 14.12 52.06
N SER A 215 1.25 15.11 52.94
CA SER A 215 0.73 16.46 52.77
C SER A 215 1.43 17.24 51.66
N ARG A 216 0.68 17.86 50.74
CA ARG A 216 0.63 19.33 50.54
C ARG A 216 -0.11 19.72 49.26
N SER A 217 -1.01 20.67 49.45
CA SER A 217 -1.69 21.51 48.47
C SER A 217 -0.88 21.90 47.23
N HIS A 218 -1.39 21.54 46.05
CA HIS A 218 -1.33 22.43 44.89
C HIS A 218 -2.69 22.41 44.18
N THR A 219 -3.35 23.56 44.30
CA THR A 219 -4.48 24.02 43.51
C THR A 219 -4.06 24.09 42.03
N GLY A 220 -4.88 23.53 41.15
CA GLY A 220 -4.81 23.80 39.71
C GLY A 220 -4.10 22.73 38.89
N THR A 221 -4.85 21.73 38.43
CA THR A 221 -5.14 21.53 36.99
C THR A 221 -6.09 20.34 36.89
N ASN A 222 -7.25 20.58 36.28
CA ASN A 222 -8.14 19.52 35.84
C ASN A 222 -7.39 18.70 34.78
N VAL A 223 -6.75 17.60 35.19
CA VAL A 223 -6.10 16.64 34.31
C VAL A 223 -7.19 15.89 33.54
N SER A 224 -7.60 16.51 32.44
CA SER A 224 -7.98 15.94 31.14
C SER A 224 -8.16 14.41 31.04
N GLY A 225 -9.14 13.84 31.73
CA GLY A 225 -9.66 12.47 31.47
C GLY A 225 -10.64 12.37 30.30
N ARG A 226 -10.62 13.30 29.33
CA ARG A 226 -11.58 13.37 28.20
C ARG A 226 -10.94 13.47 26.81
N THR A 227 -9.63 13.28 26.67
CA THR A 227 -8.90 13.59 25.43
C THR A 227 -8.79 12.44 24.41
N TYR A 228 -9.49 11.32 24.56
CA TYR A 228 -9.47 10.24 23.55
C TYR A 228 -10.75 10.08 22.70
N ARG A 229 -11.81 10.89 22.94
CA ARG A 229 -13.09 10.76 22.22
C ARG A 229 -13.22 11.58 20.93
N SER A 230 -12.26 12.44 20.59
CA SER A 230 -12.30 13.20 19.33
C SER A 230 -11.75 12.38 18.16
N ALA A 231 -12.46 12.37 17.03
CA ALA A 231 -11.99 11.76 15.78
C ALA A 231 -10.59 12.23 15.36
N LYS A 232 -10.23 13.47 15.73
CA LYS A 232 -8.90 14.05 15.47
C LYS A 232 -7.78 13.37 16.28
N ASN A 233 -8.05 12.99 17.54
CA ASN A 233 -7.08 12.31 18.38
C ASN A 233 -6.99 10.81 18.05
N ARG A 234 -8.12 10.17 17.67
CA ARG A 234 -8.11 8.82 17.09
C ARG A 234 -7.23 8.76 15.85
N LYS A 235 -7.39 9.69 14.90
CA LYS A 235 -6.54 9.78 13.70
C LYS A 235 -5.07 10.01 14.02
N LYS A 236 -4.75 10.75 15.09
CA LYS A 236 -3.37 10.98 15.55
C LYS A 236 -2.75 9.69 16.12
N LEU A 237 -3.51 8.94 16.92
CA LEU A 237 -3.07 7.64 17.45
C LEU A 237 -2.89 6.61 16.33
N GLU A 238 -3.85 6.51 15.41
CA GLU A 238 -3.74 5.60 14.26
C GLU A 238 -2.49 5.89 13.42
N ARG A 239 -2.13 7.16 13.23
CA ARG A 239 -0.85 7.53 12.58
C ARG A 239 0.38 7.08 13.38
N LYS A 240 0.33 7.14 14.71
CA LYS A 240 1.43 6.67 15.57
C LYS A 240 1.61 5.16 15.50
N LYS A 241 0.54 4.37 15.29
CA LYS A 241 0.62 2.90 15.12
C LYS A 241 1.43 2.46 13.89
N HIS A 242 1.60 3.35 12.92
CA HIS A 242 2.39 3.11 11.70
C HIS A 242 3.82 3.68 11.84
N SER A 243 4.22 4.15 13.02
CA SER A 243 5.53 4.73 13.26
C SER A 243 6.58 3.64 13.45
N THR A 244 7.59 3.61 12.59
CA THR A 244 8.79 2.76 12.71
C THR A 244 9.91 3.45 13.51
N ARG A 245 9.64 4.58 14.16
CA ARG A 245 10.63 5.30 14.97
C ARG A 245 11.11 4.43 16.13
N GLU A 246 12.42 4.22 16.18
CA GLU A 246 13.08 3.47 17.26
C GLU A 246 12.76 4.04 18.65
N GLY A 247 12.37 3.15 19.56
CA GLY A 247 11.99 3.50 20.94
C GLY A 247 10.57 4.05 21.08
N SER A 248 9.76 4.02 20.01
CA SER A 248 8.34 4.37 20.11
C SER A 248 7.54 3.25 20.77
N SER A 249 6.56 3.60 21.60
CA SER A 249 5.64 2.63 22.21
C SER A 249 4.90 1.74 21.18
N PHE A 250 4.74 2.18 19.93
CA PHE A 250 4.06 1.44 18.85
C PHE A 250 5.02 0.90 17.77
N GLU A 251 6.32 0.87 18.05
CA GLU A 251 7.33 0.47 17.08
C GLU A 251 7.08 -0.94 16.52
N ASP A 252 6.70 -1.89 17.36
CA ASP A 252 6.35 -3.26 16.97
C ASP A 252 5.22 -3.32 15.92
N LEU A 253 4.17 -2.52 16.10
CA LEU A 253 3.02 -2.46 15.18
C LEU A 253 3.40 -1.78 13.86
N GLY A 254 4.23 -0.73 13.93
CA GLY A 254 4.77 -0.06 12.76
C GLY A 254 5.64 -1.00 11.91
N LEU A 255 6.51 -1.78 12.56
CA LEU A 255 7.35 -2.78 11.91
C LEU A 255 6.53 -3.88 11.25
N ILE A 256 5.49 -4.42 11.90
CA ILE A 256 4.60 -5.43 11.30
C ILE A 256 3.89 -4.86 10.05
N THR A 257 3.46 -3.60 10.12
CA THR A 257 2.81 -2.94 8.98
C THR A 257 3.75 -2.77 7.79
N GLU A 258 5.00 -2.36 8.04
CA GLU A 258 6.02 -2.24 6.99
C GLU A 258 6.44 -3.60 6.42
N LEU A 259 6.56 -4.63 7.26
CA LEU A 259 6.82 -6.00 6.84
C LEU A 259 5.70 -6.54 5.93
N HIS A 260 4.44 -6.32 6.30
CA HIS A 260 3.28 -6.68 5.48
C HIS A 260 3.32 -5.94 4.13
N SER A 261 3.53 -4.62 4.14
CA SER A 261 3.67 -3.79 2.92
C SER A 261 4.80 -4.31 2.00
N THR A 262 5.92 -4.68 2.60
CA THR A 262 7.08 -5.23 1.88
C THR A 262 6.77 -6.58 1.25
N MET A 263 6.04 -7.48 1.92
CA MET A 263 5.61 -8.75 1.36
C MET A 263 4.63 -8.55 0.19
N VAL A 264 3.67 -7.62 0.30
CA VAL A 264 2.75 -7.29 -0.81
C VAL A 264 3.52 -6.75 -2.02
N ARG A 265 4.52 -5.88 -1.79
CA ARG A 265 5.36 -5.33 -2.85
C ARG A 265 6.20 -6.41 -3.55
N ALA A 266 6.80 -7.33 -2.78
CA ALA A 266 7.55 -8.45 -3.34
C ALA A 266 6.66 -9.35 -4.21
N ASP A 267 5.43 -9.62 -3.78
CA ASP A 267 4.49 -10.45 -4.53
C ASP A 267 4.08 -9.79 -5.87
N ALA A 268 3.90 -8.46 -5.88
CA ALA A 268 3.63 -7.69 -7.09
C ALA A 268 4.79 -7.70 -8.11
N LEU A 269 6.04 -7.96 -7.68
CA LEU A 269 7.18 -8.10 -8.59
C LEU A 269 7.14 -9.38 -9.43
N ALA A 270 6.32 -10.37 -9.08
CA ALA A 270 6.26 -11.64 -9.80
C ALA A 270 5.86 -11.49 -11.27
N GLU A 271 4.89 -10.62 -11.57
CA GLU A 271 4.43 -10.36 -12.94
C GLU A 271 5.52 -9.70 -13.82
N PRO A 272 6.10 -8.54 -13.45
CA PRO A 272 7.16 -7.93 -14.25
C PRO A 272 8.42 -8.80 -14.34
N VAL A 273 8.79 -9.53 -13.27
CA VAL A 273 9.89 -10.49 -13.33
C VAL A 273 9.59 -11.61 -14.32
N GLY A 274 8.37 -12.16 -14.32
CA GLY A 274 7.97 -13.19 -15.29
C GLY A 274 8.10 -12.72 -16.74
N GLN A 275 7.66 -11.48 -17.03
CA GLN A 275 7.82 -10.87 -18.36
C GLN A 275 9.29 -10.70 -18.75
N ILE A 276 10.13 -10.18 -17.85
CA ILE A 276 11.57 -10.00 -18.09
C ILE A 276 12.25 -11.35 -18.32
N VAL A 277 11.98 -12.35 -17.49
CA VAL A 277 12.55 -13.70 -17.57
C VAL A 277 12.18 -14.38 -18.89
N SER A 278 10.90 -14.31 -19.30
CA SER A 278 10.42 -14.84 -20.58
C SER A 278 11.13 -14.18 -21.77
N THR A 279 11.26 -12.85 -21.73
CA THR A 279 11.91 -12.08 -22.79
C THR A 279 13.42 -12.36 -22.86
N LEU A 280 14.09 -12.43 -21.71
CA LEU A 280 15.52 -12.78 -21.64
C LEU A 280 15.79 -14.17 -22.20
N TYR A 281 14.96 -15.15 -21.86
CA TYR A 281 15.07 -16.50 -22.40
C TYR A 281 14.85 -16.52 -23.92
N SER A 282 13.88 -15.76 -24.43
CA SER A 282 13.66 -15.60 -25.87
C SER A 282 14.88 -15.01 -26.60
N PHE A 283 15.72 -14.24 -25.90
CA PHE A 283 17.00 -13.73 -26.40
C PHE A 283 18.22 -14.59 -26.03
N SER A 284 18.03 -15.85 -25.62
CA SER A 284 19.10 -16.77 -25.22
C SER A 284 20.00 -16.25 -24.09
N LYS A 285 19.45 -15.40 -23.19
CA LYS A 285 20.14 -14.87 -21.99
C LYS A 285 19.77 -15.68 -20.75
N ASP A 286 19.87 -16.99 -20.86
CA ASP A 286 19.35 -17.98 -19.91
C ASP A 286 19.93 -17.81 -18.50
N ASP A 287 21.22 -17.50 -18.39
CA ASP A 287 21.88 -17.28 -17.10
C ASP A 287 21.26 -16.10 -16.33
N LYS A 288 20.96 -14.99 -17.03
CA LYS A 288 20.32 -13.81 -16.43
C LYS A 288 18.88 -14.12 -16.06
N ALA A 289 18.14 -14.79 -16.94
CA ALA A 289 16.77 -15.22 -16.68
C ALA A 289 16.67 -16.10 -15.43
N ALA A 290 17.53 -17.13 -15.34
CA ALA A 290 17.60 -18.02 -14.18
C ALA A 290 18.03 -17.29 -12.90
N ARG A 291 18.97 -16.34 -12.99
CA ARG A 291 19.44 -15.54 -11.85
C ARG A 291 18.33 -14.69 -11.24
N LEU A 292 17.61 -13.91 -12.07
CA LEU A 292 16.53 -13.05 -11.58
C LEU A 292 15.40 -13.86 -10.94
N GLN A 293 14.98 -14.94 -11.61
CA GLN A 293 13.96 -15.84 -11.07
C GLN A 293 14.38 -16.44 -9.72
N THR A 294 15.63 -16.89 -9.62
CA THR A 294 16.17 -17.46 -8.38
C THR A 294 16.24 -16.42 -7.26
N SER A 295 16.62 -15.18 -7.57
CA SER A 295 16.67 -14.09 -6.61
C SER A 295 15.29 -13.81 -6.00
N LEU A 296 14.25 -13.64 -6.83
CA LEU A 296 12.89 -13.43 -6.33
C LEU A 296 12.36 -14.65 -5.57
N HIS A 297 12.65 -15.86 -6.04
CA HIS A 297 12.26 -17.10 -5.35
C HIS A 297 12.90 -17.23 -3.96
N ASN A 298 14.17 -16.82 -3.82
CA ASN A 298 14.85 -16.79 -2.54
C ASN A 298 14.25 -15.75 -1.59
N LEU A 299 13.84 -14.59 -2.10
CA LEU A 299 13.12 -13.59 -1.31
C LEU A 299 11.79 -14.15 -0.78
N PHE A 300 11.00 -14.83 -1.61
CA PHE A 300 9.76 -15.47 -1.16
C PHE A 300 10.01 -16.54 -0.09
N ARG A 301 11.01 -17.40 -0.28
CA ARG A 301 11.39 -18.39 0.75
C ARG A 301 11.83 -17.75 2.05
N LEU A 302 12.58 -16.65 1.99
CA LEU A 302 12.98 -15.89 3.17
C LEU A 302 11.74 -15.36 3.90
N MET A 303 10.80 -14.74 3.19
CA MET A 303 9.56 -14.21 3.76
C MET A 303 8.71 -15.32 4.40
N GLU A 304 8.49 -16.44 3.70
CA GLU A 304 7.77 -17.62 4.21
C GLU A 304 8.45 -18.19 5.47
N SER A 305 9.78 -18.24 5.51
CA SER A 305 10.52 -18.74 6.68
C SER A 305 10.36 -17.86 7.93
N LYS A 306 10.12 -16.55 7.74
CA LYS A 306 9.96 -15.58 8.82
C LYS A 306 8.49 -15.32 9.17
N GLU A 307 7.55 -15.89 8.43
CA GLU A 307 6.11 -15.68 8.63
C GLU A 307 5.68 -15.97 10.07
N LYS A 308 6.05 -17.13 10.61
CA LYS A 308 5.72 -17.51 12.00
C LYS A 308 6.40 -16.64 13.05
N VAL A 309 7.56 -16.05 12.71
CA VAL A 309 8.26 -15.12 13.59
C VAL A 309 7.48 -13.81 13.65
N ILE A 310 6.97 -13.32 12.52
CA ILE A 310 6.25 -12.04 12.45
C ILE A 310 4.82 -12.20 12.99
N TRP A 311 4.11 -13.26 12.59
CA TRP A 311 2.75 -13.59 12.98
C TRP A 311 2.73 -14.91 13.77
N PRO A 312 3.03 -14.89 15.08
CA PRO A 312 2.96 -16.09 15.90
C PRO A 312 1.52 -16.59 15.98
N VAL A 313 1.32 -17.86 15.66
CA VAL A 313 0.04 -18.54 15.87
C VAL A 313 -0.07 -18.80 17.37
N VAL A 314 -1.12 -18.25 17.99
CA VAL A 314 -1.50 -18.69 19.33
C VAL A 314 -2.37 -19.92 19.13
N ASP A 315 -1.89 -21.08 19.56
CA ASP A 315 -2.75 -22.25 19.76
C ASP A 315 -3.72 -21.91 20.89
N ILE A 316 -4.91 -21.43 20.50
CA ILE A 316 -6.03 -21.30 21.41
C ILE A 316 -6.59 -22.72 21.61
N THR A 317 -5.84 -23.60 22.27
CA THR A 317 -6.36 -24.92 22.66
C THR A 317 -6.66 -25.05 24.15
N GLU A 318 -6.44 -24.01 24.98
CA GLU A 318 -6.77 -24.09 26.41
C GLU A 318 -7.31 -22.78 27.02
N THR A 319 -8.09 -21.99 26.29
CA THR A 319 -8.82 -20.85 26.92
C THR A 319 -10.14 -20.49 26.26
N GLU A 320 -10.83 -21.46 25.64
CA GLU A 320 -12.25 -21.31 25.27
C GLU A 320 -13.22 -21.99 26.24
N GLU A 321 -12.75 -22.44 27.42
CA GLU A 321 -13.64 -22.70 28.57
C GLU A 321 -13.49 -21.61 29.63
N SER A 322 -13.81 -20.36 29.27
CA SER A 322 -14.22 -19.31 30.23
C SER A 322 -15.00 -18.18 29.56
N GLN A 323 -15.83 -18.50 28.56
CA GLN A 323 -17.13 -17.81 28.49
C GLN A 323 -18.05 -18.46 29.52
N GLN A 324 -17.73 -18.23 30.81
CA GLN A 324 -18.65 -18.56 31.88
C GLN A 324 -19.79 -17.55 31.76
N VAL A 325 -20.87 -18.00 31.12
CA VAL A 325 -22.16 -17.31 31.11
C VAL A 325 -22.57 -17.15 32.57
N TYR A 326 -22.37 -15.95 33.12
CA TYR A 326 -22.81 -15.62 34.47
C TYR A 326 -24.34 -15.59 34.49
N GLY A 327 -24.94 -16.73 34.83
CA GLY A 327 -26.36 -16.85 35.13
C GLY A 327 -26.68 -16.23 36.50
N ALA A 328 -27.94 -15.80 36.67
CA ALA A 328 -28.46 -15.04 37.82
C ALA A 328 -28.48 -15.77 39.18
N HIS A 329 -27.77 -16.89 39.34
CA HIS A 329 -27.85 -17.76 40.52
C HIS A 329 -26.50 -18.09 41.18
N MET A 330 -25.42 -17.41 40.84
CA MET A 330 -24.12 -17.64 41.51
C MET A 330 -24.12 -17.10 42.94
N SER A 331 -23.70 -17.92 43.91
CA SER A 331 -23.65 -17.49 45.32
C SER A 331 -22.48 -16.54 45.58
N THR A 332 -22.63 -15.65 46.56
CA THR A 332 -21.63 -14.65 46.93
C THR A 332 -20.27 -15.27 47.29
N THR A 333 -20.28 -16.51 47.82
CA THR A 333 -19.09 -17.25 48.22
C THR A 333 -18.29 -17.77 47.02
N GLU A 334 -18.97 -18.23 45.96
CA GLU A 334 -18.33 -18.68 44.71
C GLU A 334 -17.72 -17.49 43.94
N MET A 335 -18.34 -16.31 44.03
CA MET A 335 -17.80 -15.06 43.48
C MET A 335 -16.48 -14.63 44.15
N ILE A 336 -16.32 -14.90 45.44
CA ILE A 336 -15.13 -14.53 46.22
C ILE A 336 -14.00 -15.52 45.96
N MET A 337 -14.30 -16.82 45.84
CA MET A 337 -13.31 -17.85 45.51
C MET A 337 -12.76 -17.71 44.08
N ALA A 338 -13.60 -17.30 43.12
CA ALA A 338 -13.14 -16.99 41.75
C ALA A 338 -12.26 -15.73 41.68
N ARG A 339 -12.41 -14.79 42.62
CA ARG A 339 -11.63 -13.53 42.68
C ARG A 339 -10.29 -13.66 43.41
N GLN A 340 -10.17 -14.60 44.34
CA GLN A 340 -8.93 -14.88 45.05
C GLN A 340 -8.24 -16.07 44.36
N GLY A 341 -7.46 -15.78 43.32
CA GLY A 341 -6.70 -16.79 42.59
C GLY A 341 -5.78 -17.58 43.53
N VAL A 342 -6.20 -18.80 43.88
CA VAL A 342 -5.37 -19.78 44.59
C VAL A 342 -4.80 -20.76 43.57
N THR A 343 -3.60 -20.39 43.13
CA THR A 343 -2.41 -21.19 42.73
C THR A 343 -2.60 -22.54 42.04
N VAL A 344 -1.99 -22.71 40.86
CA VAL A 344 -1.02 -23.81 40.62
C VAL A 344 0.11 -23.29 39.73
N THR A 345 1.33 -23.52 40.21
CA THR A 345 2.63 -23.38 39.56
C THR A 345 2.66 -24.06 38.19
N GLY A 346 2.85 -23.29 37.13
CA GLY A 346 3.16 -23.77 35.78
C GLY A 346 4.28 -22.94 35.18
N VAL A 347 5.47 -23.53 35.11
CA VAL A 347 6.68 -22.93 34.56
C VAL A 347 6.50 -22.65 33.08
N GLY A 348 6.64 -21.36 32.70
CA GLY A 348 7.38 -20.86 31.53
C GLY A 348 6.91 -21.26 30.13
N HIS A 349 6.78 -20.26 29.25
CA HIS A 349 6.62 -20.30 27.77
C HIS A 349 5.21 -20.01 27.19
N GLY A 350 4.13 -20.00 27.99
CA GLY A 350 2.77 -19.73 27.46
C GLY A 350 2.33 -18.24 27.43
N GLY A 351 2.92 -17.38 28.28
CA GLY A 351 2.48 -15.99 28.45
C GLY A 351 2.98 -15.02 27.37
N GLU A 352 4.13 -15.30 26.76
CA GLU A 352 4.82 -14.43 25.81
C GLU A 352 4.05 -14.31 24.49
N SER A 353 3.67 -15.45 23.90
CA SER A 353 2.84 -15.50 22.69
C SER A 353 1.48 -14.82 22.87
N SER A 354 0.88 -14.89 24.07
CA SER A 354 -0.40 -14.26 24.38
C SER A 354 -0.33 -12.72 24.36
N ARG A 355 0.81 -12.12 24.77
CA ARG A 355 0.98 -10.65 24.78
C ARG A 355 1.19 -10.07 23.39
N HIS A 356 2.09 -10.68 22.61
CA HIS A 356 2.32 -10.26 21.22
C HIS A 356 1.02 -10.37 20.40
N PHE A 357 0.27 -11.44 20.60
CA PHE A 357 -1.05 -11.61 19.98
C PHE A 357 -2.05 -10.52 20.37
N LYS A 358 -2.13 -10.16 21.67
CA LYS A 358 -3.00 -9.06 22.13
C LYS A 358 -2.64 -7.72 21.47
N ARG A 359 -1.34 -7.40 21.35
CA ARG A 359 -0.90 -6.17 20.66
C ARG A 359 -1.22 -6.19 19.18
N MET A 360 -1.08 -7.32 18.50
CA MET A 360 -1.46 -7.46 17.10
C MET A 360 -2.95 -7.19 16.84
N MET A 361 -3.84 -7.39 17.83
CA MET A 361 -5.25 -7.06 17.71
C MET A 361 -5.51 -5.54 17.59
N GLU A 362 -4.53 -4.68 17.91
CA GLU A 362 -4.60 -3.23 17.69
C GLU A 362 -4.42 -2.82 16.24
N LEU A 363 -3.88 -3.71 15.39
CA LEU A 363 -3.74 -3.52 13.95
C LEU A 363 -5.08 -3.79 13.23
N PRO A 364 -5.27 -3.20 12.02
CA PRO A 364 -6.34 -3.61 11.12
C PRO A 364 -6.29 -5.11 10.84
N SER A 365 -7.45 -5.74 10.65
CA SER A 365 -7.55 -7.20 10.43
C SER A 365 -6.65 -7.71 9.30
N THR A 366 -6.41 -6.89 8.27
CA THR A 366 -5.55 -7.21 7.13
C THR A 366 -4.08 -7.43 7.51
N HIS A 367 -3.58 -6.77 8.56
CA HIS A 367 -2.17 -6.86 8.97
C HIS A 367 -1.93 -7.88 10.09
N ARG A 368 -2.99 -8.55 10.57
CA ARG A 368 -2.91 -9.55 11.64
C ARG A 368 -2.45 -10.92 11.17
N GLN A 369 -2.32 -11.09 9.85
CA GLN A 369 -1.86 -12.31 9.20
C GLN A 369 -0.94 -11.91 8.05
N ALA A 370 -0.14 -12.86 7.58
CA ALA A 370 0.63 -12.65 6.37
C ALA A 370 -0.30 -12.36 5.18
N PRO A 371 0.13 -11.48 4.26
CA PRO A 371 -0.64 -11.22 3.05
C PRO A 371 -0.74 -12.50 2.23
N LYS A 372 -1.94 -12.80 1.71
CA LYS A 372 -2.13 -13.93 0.81
C LYS A 372 -1.41 -13.65 -0.52
N PRO A 373 -0.65 -14.62 -1.06
CA PRO A 373 0.01 -14.44 -2.34
C PRO A 373 -1.02 -14.29 -3.46
N LEU A 374 -0.89 -13.24 -4.25
CA LEU A 374 -1.69 -12.94 -5.44
C LEU A 374 -0.91 -13.17 -6.74
N ARG A 375 0.40 -13.45 -6.65
CA ARG A 375 1.26 -13.77 -7.79
C ARG A 375 0.69 -14.86 -8.70
N PRO A 376 0.79 -14.73 -10.03
CA PRO A 376 0.34 -15.76 -10.97
C PRO A 376 1.09 -17.09 -10.75
N ALA A 377 0.40 -18.23 -10.77
CA ALA A 377 1.05 -19.53 -10.53
C ALA A 377 2.18 -19.87 -11.53
N ASN A 378 2.13 -19.28 -12.72
CA ASN A 378 3.07 -19.46 -13.83
C ASN A 378 4.08 -18.31 -13.97
N TRP A 379 4.26 -17.47 -12.94
CA TRP A 379 5.23 -16.37 -12.99
C TRP A 379 6.67 -16.84 -13.25
N ALA A 380 7.02 -18.05 -12.76
CA ALA A 380 8.32 -18.66 -12.93
C ALA A 380 8.32 -19.72 -14.04
N LEU A 381 9.38 -19.73 -14.84
CA LEU A 381 9.64 -20.76 -15.84
C LEU A 381 10.19 -22.02 -15.15
N GLY A 382 9.37 -23.06 -15.08
CA GLY A 382 9.71 -24.30 -14.37
C GLY A 382 10.96 -25.01 -14.90
N PHE A 383 11.27 -24.87 -16.19
CA PHE A 383 12.48 -25.46 -16.78
C PHE A 383 13.77 -24.70 -16.43
N LEU A 384 13.68 -23.44 -15.98
CA LEU A 384 14.84 -22.68 -15.45
C LEU A 384 15.08 -22.96 -13.97
N GLN A 385 14.14 -23.60 -13.28
CA GLN A 385 14.38 -24.03 -11.91
C GLN A 385 15.43 -25.13 -11.92
N LYS A 386 16.63 -24.82 -11.43
CA LYS A 386 17.62 -25.86 -11.12
C LYS A 386 16.97 -26.80 -10.12
N LYS A 387 16.57 -27.99 -10.56
CA LYS A 387 16.23 -29.08 -9.65
C LYS A 387 17.46 -29.25 -8.77
N ASN A 388 17.32 -28.98 -7.47
CA ASN A 388 18.31 -29.43 -6.52
C ASN A 388 18.42 -30.95 -6.74
N LYS A 389 19.49 -31.38 -7.42
CA LYS A 389 19.87 -32.78 -7.43
C LYS A 389 20.24 -33.06 -5.97
N SER A 390 19.31 -33.65 -5.23
CA SER A 390 19.54 -34.22 -3.91
C SER A 390 20.54 -35.36 -4.02
#